data_AF-A0A1U8L0L7-F1
#
_entry.id   AF-A0A1U8L0L7-F1
#
_cell.length_a   1.000
_cell.length_b   1.000
_cell.length_c   1.000
_cell.angle_alpha   90.00
_cell.angle_beta   90.00
_cell.angle_gamma   90.00
#
_symmetry.space_group_name_H-M   'P 1'
#
loop_
_entity.id
_entity.type
_entity.pdbx_description
1 polymer ?
#
loop_
_entity_poly.entity_id
_entity_poly.type
_entity_poly.pdbx_seq_one_letter_code
_entity_poly.pdbx_strand_id
1 'polypeptide(L)'
;MEMQQRQEYNNIGIATVKVLLWQEDYDGDRRVSDVYLESEYQRVHDWVNGLKTHWKELGATLMCDGWTNSLNQMHIINFLVYCSKGTIFWKSVDVSSVRSRDAEFYYCLLDSVVEEIGENYIVQIVTDNEAAMKAAGKKLMLKRQHLYWTSCAAHCLDLCLEDIGKKPSVAKVLDEAKKVTCFIYNHIWTVDLMKKYTQGKQILRPALTRFATHFIQLEEITRQKQGLREMFNSKEFKESKWGKQKSGPAYEAKKIVLGKDFWKKANDLIKVYEPLVRVLRLVDSDEKPTMGFIYEAVDRAKRAIQQNCQYFTEYEKIIDNRWNFMHSDLHSAAFEVSFGRQRE
;
A
#
# COMPACT_ATOMS: atom_id res chain seq x y z
N MET A 1 -25.13 7.66 -5.74
CA MET A 1 -24.21 7.87 -6.87
C MET A 1 -22.80 7.83 -6.34
N GLU A 2 -22.26 6.61 -6.25
CA GLU A 2 -20.92 6.32 -5.76
C GLU A 2 -19.93 6.49 -6.92
N MET A 3 -19.13 7.55 -6.83
CA MET A 3 -17.90 7.72 -7.60
C MET A 3 -16.76 7.83 -6.58
N GLN A 4 -15.58 7.33 -6.97
CA GLN A 4 -14.27 7.31 -6.29
C GLN A 4 -14.04 6.05 -5.43
N GLN A 5 -13.04 5.21 -5.70
CA GLN A 5 -11.68 5.53 -6.15
C GLN A 5 -11.24 4.61 -7.32
N ARG A 6 -10.98 5.20 -8.50
CA ARG A 6 -10.02 4.66 -9.46
C ARG A 6 -8.65 5.13 -8.98
N GLN A 7 -7.75 4.20 -8.66
CA GLN A 7 -6.31 4.50 -8.62
C GLN A 7 -5.85 4.70 -10.06
N GLU A 8 -5.25 5.87 -10.30
CA GLU A 8 -4.48 6.17 -11.50
C GLU A 8 -3.22 5.29 -11.50
N TYR A 9 -3.25 4.21 -12.29
CA TYR A 9 -2.06 3.50 -12.75
C TYR A 9 -1.42 4.28 -13.90
N ASN A 10 -0.91 5.48 -13.62
CA ASN A 10 -0.18 6.28 -14.62
C ASN A 10 1.32 6.04 -14.46
N ASN A 11 1.79 4.93 -15.07
CA ASN A 11 3.16 4.68 -15.60
C ASN A 11 3.55 3.21 -15.63
N ILE A 12 2.64 2.29 -15.28
CA ILE A 12 2.88 0.88 -15.55
C ILE A 12 2.40 0.62 -16.98
N GLY A 13 3.31 0.23 -17.86
CA GLY A 13 2.99 -0.44 -19.13
C GLY A 13 2.37 -1.80 -18.84
N ILE A 14 1.22 -1.80 -18.16
CA ILE A 14 0.40 -2.96 -17.95
C ILE A 14 -0.42 -3.10 -19.23
N ALA A 15 -0.05 -4.08 -20.05
CA ALA A 15 -1.03 -4.76 -20.89
C ALA A 15 -1.98 -5.54 -19.97
N THR A 16 -2.94 -4.82 -19.37
CA THR A 16 -4.20 -5.40 -18.89
C THR A 16 -5.23 -5.01 -19.92
N VAL A 17 -5.46 -5.90 -20.89
CA VAL A 17 -6.67 -5.83 -21.71
C VAL A 17 -7.82 -6.29 -20.84
N LYS A 18 -8.37 -5.36 -20.06
CA LYS A 18 -9.74 -5.40 -19.56
C LYS A 18 -10.19 -3.99 -19.23
N VAL A 19 -10.54 -3.25 -20.28
CA VAL A 19 -11.31 -2.01 -20.19
C VAL A 19 -12.57 -2.19 -21.04
N LEU A 20 -13.68 -2.39 -20.33
CA LEU A 20 -15.04 -1.90 -20.63
C LEU A 20 -15.41 -1.71 -22.11
N LEU A 21 -16.12 -2.69 -22.68
CA LEU A 21 -17.04 -2.44 -23.80
C LEU A 21 -18.41 -3.03 -23.43
N TRP A 22 -19.29 -2.18 -22.90
CA TRP A 22 -20.73 -2.43 -22.89
C TRP A 22 -21.38 -1.35 -23.73
N GLN A 23 -21.63 -1.69 -25.00
CA GLN A 23 -22.87 -1.52 -25.76
C GLN A 23 -22.57 -1.28 -27.24
N GLU A 24 -23.21 -2.13 -28.06
CA GLU A 24 -23.37 -2.06 -29.52
C GLU A 24 -22.15 -2.43 -30.37
N ASP A 25 -21.90 -3.73 -30.52
CA ASP A 25 -21.82 -4.42 -31.82
C ASP A 25 -21.38 -5.89 -31.63
N TYR A 26 -22.28 -6.83 -31.92
CA TYR A 26 -22.12 -8.28 -31.67
C TYR A 26 -21.02 -8.97 -32.53
N ASP A 27 -20.33 -8.23 -33.41
CA ASP A 27 -19.19 -8.71 -34.21
C ASP A 27 -17.84 -8.09 -33.80
N GLY A 28 -17.86 -6.96 -33.07
CA GLY A 28 -16.65 -6.32 -32.53
C GLY A 28 -16.06 -7.05 -31.33
N ASP A 29 -16.93 -7.58 -30.47
CA ASP A 29 -16.54 -8.26 -29.22
C ASP A 29 -15.78 -9.57 -29.48
N ARG A 30 -16.19 -10.35 -30.51
CA ARG A 30 -15.46 -11.57 -30.94
C ARG A 30 -14.09 -11.28 -31.54
N ARG A 31 -13.94 -10.19 -32.31
CA ARG A 31 -12.64 -9.82 -32.88
C ARG A 31 -11.67 -9.38 -31.78
N VAL A 32 -12.17 -8.71 -30.75
CA VAL A 32 -11.39 -8.35 -29.56
C VAL A 32 -10.99 -9.58 -28.77
N SER A 33 -11.92 -10.51 -28.49
CA SER A 33 -11.63 -11.71 -27.69
C SER A 33 -10.76 -12.75 -28.40
N ASP A 34 -10.87 -12.87 -29.73
CA ASP A 34 -10.29 -14.01 -30.45
C ASP A 34 -9.08 -13.60 -31.30
N VAL A 35 -9.13 -12.47 -32.01
CA VAL A 35 -8.08 -12.09 -32.97
C VAL A 35 -7.07 -11.14 -32.34
N TYR A 36 -7.55 -10.03 -31.78
CA TYR A 36 -6.67 -9.01 -31.20
C TYR A 36 -6.06 -9.48 -29.89
N LEU A 37 -6.81 -10.19 -29.04
CA LEU A 37 -6.27 -10.74 -27.80
C LEU A 37 -5.19 -11.80 -28.06
N GLU A 38 -5.42 -12.74 -28.99
CA GLU A 38 -4.44 -13.77 -29.32
C GLU A 38 -3.18 -13.16 -29.95
N SER A 39 -3.35 -12.21 -30.87
CA SER A 39 -2.22 -11.48 -31.48
C SER A 39 -1.41 -10.71 -30.42
N GLU A 40 -2.09 -10.02 -29.50
CA GLU A 40 -1.40 -9.29 -28.42
C GLU A 40 -0.77 -10.24 -27.40
N TYR A 41 -1.42 -11.37 -27.09
CA TYR A 41 -0.87 -12.40 -26.25
C TYR A 41 0.41 -12.97 -26.86
N GLN A 42 0.40 -13.36 -28.14
CA GLN A 42 1.58 -13.86 -28.82
C GLN A 42 2.70 -12.81 -28.87
N ARG A 43 2.37 -11.54 -29.16
CA ARG A 43 3.33 -10.43 -29.16
C ARG A 43 4.00 -10.27 -27.79
N VAL A 44 3.21 -10.29 -26.71
CA VAL A 44 3.74 -10.21 -25.33
C VAL A 44 4.51 -11.47 -24.97
N HIS A 45 4.05 -12.64 -25.37
CA HIS A 45 4.71 -13.92 -25.12
C HIS A 45 6.10 -13.98 -25.76
N ASP A 46 6.22 -13.56 -27.02
CA ASP A 46 7.49 -13.49 -27.74
C ASP A 46 8.44 -12.47 -27.09
N TRP A 47 7.91 -11.31 -26.69
CA TRP A 47 8.67 -10.31 -25.95
C TRP A 47 9.20 -10.86 -24.62
N VAL A 48 8.35 -11.53 -23.83
CA VAL A 48 8.73 -12.17 -22.56
C VAL A 48 9.77 -13.26 -22.77
N ASN A 49 9.63 -14.09 -23.82
CA ASN A 49 10.63 -15.10 -24.16
C ASN A 49 11.99 -14.48 -24.52
N GLY A 50 11.98 -13.31 -25.18
CA GLY A 50 13.19 -12.52 -25.44
C GLY A 50 13.90 -12.03 -24.17
N LEU A 51 13.21 -11.95 -23.04
CA LEU A 51 13.80 -11.55 -21.75
C LEU A 51 14.46 -12.71 -21.00
N LYS A 52 14.18 -13.98 -21.35
CA LYS A 52 14.72 -15.14 -20.63
C LYS A 52 16.25 -15.24 -20.71
N THR A 53 16.86 -14.78 -21.80
CA THR A 53 18.34 -14.68 -21.91
C THR A 53 18.89 -13.69 -20.88
N HIS A 54 18.24 -12.54 -20.74
CA HIS A 54 18.58 -11.52 -19.75
C HIS A 54 18.37 -12.03 -18.31
N TRP A 55 17.29 -12.78 -18.06
CA TRP A 55 17.05 -13.41 -16.75
C TRP A 55 18.10 -14.48 -16.42
N LYS A 56 18.63 -15.18 -17.43
CA LYS A 56 19.71 -16.14 -17.22
C LYS A 56 21.01 -15.48 -16.77
N GLU A 57 21.28 -14.27 -17.27
CA GLU A 57 22.51 -13.53 -16.97
C GLU A 57 22.42 -12.74 -15.66
N LEU A 58 21.30 -12.02 -15.42
CA LEU A 58 21.16 -11.10 -14.29
C LEU A 58 20.19 -11.58 -13.21
N GLY A 59 19.45 -12.66 -13.47
CA GLY A 59 18.37 -13.11 -12.60
C GLY A 59 17.09 -12.28 -12.74
N ALA A 60 16.01 -12.84 -12.20
CA ALA A 60 14.72 -12.19 -12.04
C ALA A 60 14.14 -12.44 -10.64
N THR A 61 13.25 -11.55 -10.23
CA THR A 61 12.53 -11.63 -8.95
C THR A 61 11.09 -12.03 -9.19
N LEU A 62 10.65 -13.11 -8.57
CA LEU A 62 9.24 -13.50 -8.54
C LEU A 62 8.54 -12.76 -7.39
N MET A 63 7.50 -12.00 -7.68
CA MET A 63 6.68 -11.31 -6.69
C MET A 63 5.32 -11.99 -6.61
N CYS A 64 4.86 -12.26 -5.40
CA CYS A 64 3.58 -12.88 -5.10
C CYS A 64 2.77 -11.92 -4.22
N ASP A 65 1.60 -11.50 -4.71
CA ASP A 65 0.69 -10.63 -3.97
C ASP A 65 -0.72 -11.23 -3.94
N GLY A 66 -1.23 -11.43 -2.73
CA GLY A 66 -2.55 -11.99 -2.48
C GLY A 66 -3.53 -10.90 -2.03
N TRP A 67 -4.73 -10.90 -2.61
CA TRP A 67 -5.80 -10.04 -2.11
C TRP A 67 -7.09 -10.81 -1.89
N THR A 68 -7.83 -10.36 -0.89
CA THR A 68 -9.11 -10.95 -0.48
C THR A 68 -10.21 -9.92 -0.66
N ASN A 69 -11.25 -10.27 -1.41
CA ASN A 69 -12.49 -9.52 -1.43
C ASN A 69 -13.48 -10.15 -0.45
N SER A 70 -13.72 -9.47 0.68
CA SER A 70 -14.65 -9.94 1.71
C SER A 70 -16.11 -9.94 1.27
N LEU A 71 -16.48 -9.18 0.22
CA LEU A 71 -17.86 -9.08 -0.24
C LEU A 71 -18.35 -10.35 -0.97
N ASN A 72 -17.47 -10.99 -1.74
CA ASN A 72 -17.78 -12.19 -2.52
C ASN A 72 -16.90 -13.39 -2.14
N GLN A 73 -16.12 -13.30 -1.06
CA GLN A 73 -15.16 -14.31 -0.59
C GLN A 73 -14.14 -14.73 -1.66
N MET A 74 -13.86 -13.83 -2.60
CA MET A 74 -12.90 -14.11 -3.67
C MET A 74 -11.48 -13.88 -3.16
N HIS A 75 -10.62 -14.87 -3.37
CA HIS A 75 -9.22 -14.83 -2.99
C HIS A 75 -8.36 -15.09 -4.21
N ILE A 76 -7.58 -14.10 -4.59
CA ILE A 76 -6.76 -14.12 -5.79
C ILE A 76 -5.31 -13.92 -5.42
N ILE A 77 -4.43 -14.73 -6.01
CA ILE A 77 -2.97 -14.59 -5.87
C ILE A 77 -2.40 -14.21 -7.23
N ASN A 78 -1.72 -13.07 -7.27
CA ASN A 78 -1.06 -12.56 -8.47
C ASN A 78 0.43 -12.87 -8.42
N PHE A 79 0.97 -13.27 -9.56
CA PHE A 79 2.38 -13.50 -9.78
C PHE A 79 2.92 -12.49 -10.76
N LEU A 80 3.99 -11.80 -10.38
CA LEU A 80 4.71 -10.88 -11.24
C LEU A 80 6.18 -11.27 -11.30
N VAL A 81 6.82 -11.05 -12.45
CA VAL A 81 8.26 -11.23 -12.61
C VAL A 81 8.90 -9.87 -12.84
N TYR A 82 9.77 -9.47 -11.92
CA TYR A 82 10.57 -8.26 -12.04
C TYR A 82 11.97 -8.57 -12.55
N CYS A 83 12.43 -7.78 -13.51
CA CYS A 83 13.82 -7.75 -13.96
C CYS A 83 14.24 -6.32 -14.29
N SER A 84 15.50 -6.11 -14.67
CA SER A 84 15.99 -4.76 -14.99
C SER A 84 15.36 -4.13 -16.25
N LYS A 85 14.50 -4.85 -16.97
CA LYS A 85 13.70 -4.34 -18.11
C LYS A 85 12.27 -3.95 -17.72
N GLY A 86 11.86 -4.21 -16.48
CA GLY A 86 10.54 -3.89 -15.95
C GLY A 86 9.86 -5.06 -15.26
N THR A 87 8.60 -4.83 -14.87
CA THR A 87 7.72 -5.79 -14.21
C THR A 87 6.75 -6.40 -15.22
N ILE A 88 6.59 -7.73 -15.15
CA ILE A 88 5.70 -8.50 -16.03
C ILE A 88 4.66 -9.18 -15.17
N PHE A 89 3.39 -9.01 -15.50
CA PHE A 89 2.34 -9.85 -14.93
C PHE A 89 2.47 -11.25 -15.53
N TRP A 90 2.70 -12.25 -14.69
CA TRP A 90 2.88 -13.64 -15.12
C TRP A 90 1.55 -14.38 -15.18
N LYS A 91 0.87 -14.47 -14.03
CA LYS A 91 -0.46 -15.09 -13.93
C LYS A 91 -1.18 -14.66 -12.67
N SER A 92 -2.48 -14.94 -12.63
CA SER A 92 -3.32 -14.82 -11.45
C SER A 92 -4.01 -16.15 -11.18
N VAL A 93 -4.08 -16.54 -9.92
CA VAL A 93 -4.65 -17.83 -9.49
C VAL A 93 -5.81 -17.54 -8.55
N ASP A 94 -6.99 -18.03 -8.92
CA ASP A 94 -8.16 -18.03 -8.05
C ASP A 94 -8.06 -19.18 -7.05
N VAL A 95 -7.94 -18.82 -5.77
CA VAL A 95 -7.82 -19.75 -4.64
C VAL A 95 -9.01 -19.64 -3.69
N SER A 96 -10.14 -19.12 -4.20
CA SER A 96 -11.37 -18.93 -3.41
C SER A 96 -11.96 -20.25 -2.93
N SER A 97 -11.83 -21.32 -3.72
CA SER A 97 -12.29 -22.67 -3.38
C SER A 97 -11.35 -23.45 -2.45
N VAL A 98 -10.14 -22.92 -2.17
CA VAL A 98 -9.15 -23.58 -1.34
C VAL A 98 -9.54 -23.42 0.14
N ARG A 99 -9.89 -24.54 0.77
CA ARG A 99 -10.40 -24.57 2.16
C ARG A 99 -9.38 -24.13 3.21
N SER A 100 -8.10 -24.44 3.02
CA SER A 100 -7.00 -24.07 3.92
C SER A 100 -5.80 -23.61 3.10
N ARG A 101 -5.37 -22.37 3.34
CA ARG A 101 -4.19 -21.76 2.71
C ARG A 101 -3.06 -21.71 3.74
N ASP A 102 -2.56 -22.89 4.09
CA ASP A 102 -1.45 -23.03 5.01
C ASP A 102 -0.10 -22.90 4.30
N ALA A 103 0.99 -23.07 5.06
CA ALA A 103 2.34 -22.99 4.53
C ALA A 103 2.63 -24.03 3.43
N GLU A 104 1.98 -25.20 3.47
CA GLU A 104 2.19 -26.24 2.47
C GLU A 104 1.54 -25.86 1.15
N PHE A 105 0.31 -25.34 1.22
CA PHE A 105 -0.39 -24.82 0.04
C PHE A 105 0.44 -23.74 -0.68
N TYR A 106 0.89 -22.72 0.05
CA TYR A 106 1.69 -21.65 -0.54
C TYR A 106 3.04 -22.15 -1.03
N TYR A 107 3.68 -23.09 -0.32
CA TYR A 107 4.92 -23.70 -0.79
C TYR A 107 4.72 -24.39 -2.14
N CYS A 108 3.74 -25.29 -2.27
CA CYS A 108 3.46 -25.99 -3.52
C CYS A 108 3.12 -25.02 -4.66
N LEU A 109 2.36 -23.96 -4.35
CA LEU A 109 2.01 -22.94 -5.33
C LEU A 109 3.26 -22.19 -5.81
N LEU A 110 4.06 -21.62 -4.91
CA LEU A 110 5.30 -20.92 -5.24
C LEU A 110 6.26 -21.82 -6.02
N ASP A 111 6.40 -23.07 -5.57
CA ASP A 111 7.24 -24.10 -6.18
C ASP A 111 6.87 -24.35 -7.64
N SER A 112 5.57 -24.55 -7.90
CA SER A 112 5.05 -24.75 -9.26
C SER A 112 5.31 -23.55 -10.18
N VAL A 113 5.20 -22.31 -9.66
CA VAL A 113 5.45 -21.11 -10.48
C VAL A 113 6.93 -20.95 -10.81
N VAL A 114 7.82 -21.29 -9.87
CA VAL A 114 9.27 -21.31 -10.13
C VAL A 114 9.63 -22.35 -11.19
N GLU A 115 9.05 -23.55 -11.12
CA GLU A 115 9.26 -24.61 -12.12
C GLU A 115 8.73 -24.21 -13.51
N GLU A 116 7.56 -23.57 -13.56
CA GLU A 116 6.95 -23.07 -14.80
C GLU A 116 7.80 -21.99 -15.48
N ILE A 117 8.35 -21.04 -14.72
CA ILE A 117 9.21 -19.98 -15.26
C ILE A 117 10.57 -20.54 -15.66
N GLY A 118 11.14 -21.40 -14.81
CA GLY A 118 12.48 -21.95 -14.90
C GLY A 118 13.34 -21.49 -13.73
N GLU A 119 13.76 -22.45 -12.90
CA GLU A 119 14.53 -22.23 -11.68
C GLU A 119 15.85 -21.47 -11.89
N ASN A 120 16.49 -21.65 -13.05
CA ASN A 120 17.75 -20.99 -13.40
C ASN A 120 17.60 -19.48 -13.68
N TYR A 121 16.37 -18.98 -13.80
CA TYR A 121 16.09 -17.56 -14.07
C TYR A 121 15.73 -16.78 -12.80
N ILE A 122 15.20 -17.45 -11.78
CA ILE A 122 14.75 -16.79 -10.56
C ILE A 122 15.89 -16.78 -9.55
N VAL A 123 16.16 -15.62 -8.96
CA VAL A 123 17.15 -15.45 -7.88
C VAL A 123 16.49 -15.03 -6.57
N GLN A 124 15.33 -14.40 -6.64
CA GLN A 124 14.63 -13.87 -5.48
C GLN A 124 13.13 -14.13 -5.58
N ILE A 125 12.49 -14.37 -4.43
CA ILE A 125 11.05 -14.36 -4.28
C ILE A 125 10.64 -13.35 -3.21
N VAL A 126 9.69 -12.48 -3.56
CA VAL A 126 9.08 -11.51 -2.65
C VAL A 126 7.63 -11.90 -2.41
N THR A 127 7.26 -12.04 -1.14
CA THR A 127 5.87 -12.29 -0.72
C THR A 127 5.45 -11.30 0.36
N ASP A 128 4.17 -11.27 0.70
CA ASP A 128 3.70 -10.60 1.92
C ASP A 128 4.30 -11.23 3.21
N ASN A 129 3.95 -10.65 4.36
CA ASN A 129 4.45 -11.07 5.67
C ASN A 129 3.57 -12.09 6.40
N GLU A 130 2.57 -12.67 5.72
CA GLU A 130 1.71 -13.67 6.33
C GLU A 130 2.56 -14.86 6.84
N ALA A 131 2.24 -15.39 8.02
CA ALA A 131 3.03 -16.44 8.65
C ALA A 131 3.18 -17.69 7.75
N ALA A 132 2.12 -18.03 7.01
CA ALA A 132 2.10 -19.14 6.07
C ALA A 132 3.01 -18.89 4.85
N MET A 133 2.97 -17.68 4.27
CA MET A 133 3.87 -17.26 3.19
C MET A 133 5.34 -17.27 3.61
N LYS A 134 5.63 -16.78 4.83
CA LYS A 134 6.99 -16.83 5.41
C LYS A 134 7.52 -18.25 5.54
N ALA A 135 6.69 -19.16 6.05
CA ALA A 135 7.06 -20.56 6.19
C ALA A 135 7.28 -21.23 4.82
N ALA A 136 6.41 -20.94 3.85
CA ALA A 136 6.54 -21.40 2.48
C ALA A 136 7.84 -20.91 1.81
N GLY A 137 8.13 -19.62 1.90
CA GLY A 137 9.34 -19.01 1.36
C GLY A 137 10.62 -19.61 1.95
N LYS A 138 10.67 -19.80 3.28
CA LYS A 138 11.79 -20.48 3.94
C LYS A 138 11.94 -21.93 3.48
N LYS A 139 10.84 -22.68 3.34
CA LYS A 139 10.86 -24.05 2.83
C LYS A 139 11.38 -24.11 1.40
N LEU A 140 11.06 -23.10 0.59
CA LEU A 140 11.56 -23.01 -0.78
C LEU A 140 13.06 -22.73 -0.85
N MET A 141 13.60 -21.87 0.02
CA MET A 141 15.05 -21.66 0.13
C MET A 141 15.80 -22.94 0.56
N LEU A 142 15.17 -23.77 1.39
CA LEU A 142 15.75 -25.08 1.76
C LEU A 142 15.80 -26.04 0.55
N LYS A 143 14.75 -26.06 -0.28
CA LYS A 143 14.73 -26.85 -1.53
C LYS A 143 15.74 -26.29 -2.55
N ARG A 144 15.86 -24.96 -2.64
CA ARG A 144 16.65 -24.24 -3.65
C ARG A 144 17.61 -23.25 -3.01
N GLN A 145 18.83 -23.71 -2.76
CA GLN A 145 19.85 -22.97 -2.01
C GLN A 145 20.35 -21.69 -2.72
N HIS A 146 20.10 -21.54 -4.02
CA HIS A 146 20.41 -20.33 -4.78
C HIS A 146 19.33 -19.26 -4.71
N LEU A 147 18.13 -19.59 -4.20
CA LEU A 147 17.02 -18.64 -4.08
C LEU A 147 17.04 -17.89 -2.76
N TYR A 148 16.73 -16.60 -2.83
CA TYR A 148 16.49 -15.76 -1.67
C TYR A 148 14.99 -15.45 -1.54
N TRP A 149 14.39 -15.84 -0.43
CA TRP A 149 13.07 -15.32 -0.06
C TRP A 149 13.23 -14.07 0.80
N THR A 150 12.46 -13.03 0.48
CA THR A 150 12.41 -11.78 1.24
C THR A 150 10.98 -11.33 1.46
N SER A 151 10.73 -10.68 2.59
CA SER A 151 9.45 -10.02 2.84
C SER A 151 9.26 -8.78 1.98
N CYS A 152 8.00 -8.48 1.63
CA CYS A 152 7.65 -7.23 0.96
C CYS A 152 7.92 -6.02 1.88
N ALA A 153 8.78 -5.12 1.42
CA ALA A 153 9.15 -3.92 2.16
C ALA A 153 7.97 -2.96 2.39
N ALA A 154 7.15 -2.74 1.36
CA ALA A 154 5.96 -1.89 1.46
C ALA A 154 4.99 -2.42 2.53
N HIS A 155 4.76 -3.73 2.53
CA HIS A 155 3.91 -4.37 3.53
C HIS A 155 4.52 -4.33 4.94
N CYS A 156 5.84 -4.49 5.09
CA CYS A 156 6.51 -4.31 6.39
C CYS A 156 6.31 -2.89 6.97
N LEU A 157 6.43 -1.87 6.12
CA LEU A 157 6.25 -0.47 6.52
C LEU A 157 4.78 -0.16 6.84
N ASP A 158 3.83 -0.72 6.10
CA ASP A 158 2.40 -0.56 6.41
C ASP A 158 2.04 -1.22 7.75
N LEU A 159 2.59 -2.41 8.05
CA LEU A 159 2.46 -3.05 9.38
C LEU A 159 3.15 -2.23 10.49
N CYS A 160 4.24 -1.53 10.19
CA CYS A 160 4.86 -0.60 11.14
C CYS A 160 3.91 0.56 11.47
N LEU A 161 3.24 1.12 10.46
CA LEU A 161 2.22 2.16 10.65
C LEU A 161 1.02 1.63 11.43
N GLU A 162 0.60 0.38 11.18
CA GLU A 162 -0.43 -0.29 11.95
C GLU A 162 -0.09 -0.36 13.45
N ASP A 163 1.10 -0.84 13.78
CA ASP A 163 1.51 -1.00 15.18
C ASP A 163 1.66 0.33 15.91
N ILE A 164 2.13 1.37 15.21
CA ILE A 164 2.08 2.76 15.70
C ILE A 164 0.63 3.16 15.97
N GLY A 165 -0.27 2.87 15.04
CA GLY A 165 -1.71 3.12 15.14
C GLY A 165 -2.37 2.45 16.36
N LYS A 166 -1.89 1.27 16.76
CA LYS A 166 -2.41 0.50 17.92
C LYS A 166 -2.02 1.11 19.27
N LYS A 167 -1.02 1.98 19.34
CA LYS A 167 -0.64 2.64 20.60
C LYS A 167 -1.85 3.44 21.14
N PRO A 168 -2.28 3.28 22.41
CA PRO A 168 -3.52 3.89 22.90
C PRO A 168 -3.63 5.41 22.69
N SER A 169 -2.51 6.13 22.85
CA SER A 169 -2.47 7.58 22.61
C SER A 169 -2.65 7.95 21.14
N VAL A 170 -2.16 7.12 20.22
CA VAL A 170 -2.28 7.29 18.77
C VAL A 170 -3.67 6.88 18.30
N ALA A 171 -4.13 5.69 18.71
CA ALA A 171 -5.46 5.16 18.41
C ALA A 171 -6.57 6.17 18.76
N LYS A 172 -6.43 6.86 19.90
CA LYS A 172 -7.37 7.91 20.30
C LYS A 172 -7.42 9.08 19.31
N VAL A 173 -6.27 9.55 18.81
CA VAL A 173 -6.21 10.65 17.84
C VAL A 173 -6.78 10.22 16.49
N LEU A 174 -6.49 8.99 16.06
CA LEU A 174 -7.04 8.42 14.83
C LEU A 174 -8.57 8.22 14.93
N ASP A 175 -9.09 7.81 16.09
CA ASP A 175 -10.52 7.71 16.34
C ASP A 175 -11.21 9.08 16.35
N GLU A 176 -10.59 10.10 16.96
CA GLU A 176 -11.07 11.49 16.91
C GLU A 176 -11.13 12.02 15.46
N ALA A 177 -10.10 11.76 14.66
CA ALA A 177 -10.09 12.09 13.22
C ALA A 177 -11.18 11.34 12.43
N LYS A 178 -11.38 10.05 12.72
CA LYS A 178 -12.44 9.24 12.12
C LYS A 178 -13.83 9.77 12.46
N LYS A 179 -14.09 10.16 13.71
CA LYS A 179 -15.37 10.76 14.12
C LYS A 179 -15.69 12.03 13.34
N VAL A 180 -14.70 12.91 13.15
CA VAL A 180 -14.86 14.13 12.36
C VAL A 180 -15.23 13.81 10.91
N THR A 181 -14.49 12.88 10.29
CA THR A 181 -14.72 12.55 8.87
C THR A 181 -16.00 11.76 8.64
N CYS A 182 -16.32 10.79 9.49
CA CYS A 182 -17.60 10.09 9.46
C CYS A 182 -18.78 11.07 9.55
N PHE A 183 -18.74 12.04 10.48
CA PHE A 183 -19.80 13.05 10.56
C PHE A 183 -19.92 13.86 9.26
N ILE A 184 -18.79 14.35 8.72
CA ILE A 184 -18.79 15.18 7.51
C ILE A 184 -19.34 14.41 6.30
N TYR A 185 -18.91 13.16 6.11
CA TYR A 185 -19.25 12.38 4.92
C TYR A 185 -20.58 11.62 5.03
N ASN A 186 -21.19 11.54 6.21
CA ASN A 186 -22.51 10.91 6.38
C ASN A 186 -23.67 11.74 5.81
N HIS A 187 -23.48 13.04 5.54
CA HIS A 187 -24.53 13.90 5.02
C HIS A 187 -24.03 14.80 3.89
N ILE A 188 -24.76 14.84 2.76
CA ILE A 188 -24.44 15.69 1.61
C ILE A 188 -24.28 17.15 2.04
N TRP A 189 -25.21 17.64 2.87
CA TRP A 189 -25.17 19.00 3.37
C TRP A 189 -23.88 19.34 4.16
N THR A 190 -23.37 18.42 4.98
CA THR A 190 -22.11 18.65 5.72
C THR A 190 -20.89 18.58 4.81
N VAL A 191 -20.92 17.74 3.76
CA VAL A 191 -19.88 17.72 2.73
C VAL A 191 -19.84 19.04 1.96
N ASP A 192 -20.99 19.55 1.52
CA ASP A 192 -21.06 20.81 0.77
C ASP A 192 -20.64 22.00 1.61
N LEU A 193 -21.05 22.00 2.89
CA LEU A 193 -20.61 23.02 3.84
C LEU A 193 -19.09 22.94 4.07
N MET A 194 -18.53 21.74 4.24
CA MET A 194 -17.08 21.56 4.36
C MET A 194 -16.36 22.13 3.13
N LYS A 195 -16.78 21.75 1.92
CA LYS A 195 -16.21 22.25 0.65
C LYS A 195 -16.27 23.78 0.56
N LYS A 196 -17.35 24.41 1.03
CA LYS A 196 -17.46 25.89 1.07
C LYS A 196 -16.33 26.53 1.88
N TYR A 197 -15.98 25.95 3.02
CA TYR A 197 -14.96 26.49 3.94
C TYR A 197 -13.54 25.96 3.68
N THR A 198 -13.38 24.89 2.90
CA THR A 198 -12.07 24.32 2.52
C THR A 198 -11.66 24.62 1.07
N GLN A 199 -12.33 25.56 0.41
CA GLN A 199 -12.07 25.94 -0.99
C GLN A 199 -12.19 24.75 -1.96
N GLY A 200 -13.23 23.92 -1.75
CA GLY A 200 -13.51 22.74 -2.58
C GLY A 200 -12.64 21.52 -2.28
N LYS A 201 -11.68 21.60 -1.35
CA LYS A 201 -10.79 20.48 -1.01
C LYS A 201 -11.57 19.35 -0.34
N GLN A 202 -11.21 18.12 -0.70
CA GLN A 202 -11.75 16.91 -0.09
C GLN A 202 -10.77 16.35 0.95
N ILE A 203 -11.31 15.69 1.97
CA ILE A 203 -10.52 14.93 2.94
C ILE A 203 -10.56 13.46 2.53
N LEU A 204 -9.39 12.83 2.41
CA LEU A 204 -9.32 11.43 2.02
C LEU A 204 -10.01 10.54 3.07
N ARG A 205 -10.76 9.54 2.57
CA ARG A 205 -11.27 8.45 3.40
C ARG A 205 -10.23 7.33 3.46
N PRO A 206 -10.04 6.66 4.61
CA PRO A 206 -9.07 5.57 4.72
C PRO A 206 -9.46 4.44 3.76
N ALA A 207 -8.48 3.87 3.08
CA ALA A 207 -8.67 2.66 2.29
C ALA A 207 -8.64 1.44 3.21
N LEU A 208 -9.43 0.42 2.88
CA LEU A 208 -9.54 -0.81 3.69
C LEU A 208 -8.21 -1.58 3.80
N THR A 209 -7.32 -1.43 2.81
CA THR A 209 -6.14 -2.31 2.63
C THR A 209 -4.80 -1.67 2.98
N ARG A 210 -4.75 -0.40 3.40
CA ARG A 210 -3.47 0.30 3.69
C ARG A 210 -3.59 1.18 4.95
N PHE A 211 -2.88 0.81 6.02
CA PHE A 211 -2.89 1.56 7.29
C PHE A 211 -2.35 2.97 7.15
N ALA A 212 -1.43 3.21 6.22
CA ALA A 212 -0.96 4.54 5.86
C ALA A 212 -2.10 5.54 5.57
N THR A 213 -3.24 5.07 5.07
CA THR A 213 -4.36 5.96 4.73
C THR A 213 -5.02 6.62 5.93
N HIS A 214 -4.98 6.01 7.12
CA HIS A 214 -5.44 6.65 8.35
C HIS A 214 -4.59 7.88 8.72
N PHE A 215 -3.27 7.77 8.50
CA PHE A 215 -2.36 8.88 8.75
C PHE A 215 -2.43 9.96 7.68
N ILE A 216 -2.58 9.59 6.41
CA ILE A 216 -2.83 10.53 5.31
C ILE A 216 -4.14 11.31 5.57
N GLN A 217 -5.20 10.64 6.03
CA GLN A 217 -6.43 11.31 6.45
C GLN A 217 -6.16 12.33 7.56
N LEU A 218 -5.38 11.97 8.58
CA LEU A 218 -5.02 12.87 9.67
C LEU A 218 -4.25 14.10 9.17
N GLU A 219 -3.35 13.92 8.19
CA GLU A 219 -2.66 15.03 7.50
C GLU A 219 -3.65 16.00 6.87
N GLU A 220 -4.58 15.47 6.06
CA GLU A 220 -5.54 16.29 5.33
C GLU A 220 -6.46 17.06 6.28
N ILE A 221 -6.96 16.42 7.34
CA ILE A 221 -7.73 17.09 8.40
C ILE A 221 -6.92 18.23 9.01
N THR A 222 -5.65 17.99 9.31
CA THR A 222 -4.76 18.99 9.92
C THR A 222 -4.48 20.15 8.97
N ARG A 223 -4.30 19.88 7.68
CA ARG A 223 -4.13 20.89 6.64
C ARG A 223 -5.38 21.77 6.49
N GLN A 224 -6.57 21.19 6.67
CA GLN A 224 -7.85 21.92 6.62
C GLN A 224 -8.29 22.51 7.97
N LYS A 225 -7.41 22.57 8.97
CA LYS A 225 -7.74 23.04 10.34
C LYS A 225 -8.54 24.35 10.35
N GLN A 226 -8.09 25.36 9.61
CA GLN A 226 -8.75 26.68 9.63
C GLN A 226 -10.14 26.61 9.00
N GLY A 227 -10.27 26.04 7.80
CA GLY A 227 -11.56 25.87 7.13
C GLY A 227 -12.55 25.03 7.94
N LEU A 228 -12.09 23.94 8.58
CA LEU A 228 -12.94 23.15 9.47
C LEU A 228 -13.39 23.96 10.70
N ARG A 229 -12.51 24.74 11.32
CA ARG A 229 -12.89 25.58 12.46
C ARG A 229 -13.88 26.67 12.07
N GLU A 230 -13.73 27.26 10.89
CA GLU A 230 -14.68 28.25 10.35
C GLU A 230 -16.03 27.60 10.04
N MET A 231 -16.03 26.43 9.38
CA MET A 231 -17.24 25.64 9.13
C MET A 231 -18.04 25.41 10.42
N PHE A 232 -17.41 24.87 11.47
CA PHE A 232 -18.10 24.58 12.74
C PHE A 232 -18.48 25.85 13.54
N ASN A 233 -17.86 26.99 13.25
CA ASN A 233 -18.21 28.28 13.84
C ASN A 233 -19.19 29.13 13.01
N SER A 234 -19.47 28.72 11.78
CA SER A 234 -20.35 29.42 10.86
C SER A 234 -21.78 29.54 11.41
N LYS A 235 -22.49 30.58 10.94
CA LYS A 235 -23.90 30.79 11.28
C LYS A 235 -24.73 29.62 10.74
N GLU A 236 -24.44 29.19 9.52
CA GLU A 236 -25.10 28.08 8.82
C GLU A 236 -24.98 26.77 9.62
N PHE A 237 -23.80 26.46 10.17
CA PHE A 237 -23.65 25.28 11.02
C PHE A 237 -24.40 25.43 12.34
N LYS A 238 -24.23 26.55 13.04
CA LYS A 238 -24.83 26.79 14.37
C LYS A 238 -26.36 26.79 14.34
N GLU A 239 -26.98 27.28 13.27
CA GLU A 239 -28.43 27.35 13.12
C GLU A 239 -29.05 26.05 12.60
N SER A 240 -28.24 25.17 12.00
CA SER A 240 -28.67 23.85 11.50
C SER A 240 -29.13 22.90 12.60
N LYS A 241 -29.81 21.82 12.21
CA LYS A 241 -30.17 20.72 13.13
C LYS A 241 -28.95 20.09 13.80
N TRP A 242 -27.79 20.08 13.14
CA TRP A 242 -26.54 19.50 13.66
C TRP A 242 -25.87 20.40 14.69
N GLY A 243 -25.85 21.72 14.45
CA GLY A 243 -25.24 22.70 15.37
C GLY A 243 -25.97 22.82 16.70
N LYS A 244 -27.26 22.49 16.73
CA LYS A 244 -28.13 22.49 17.92
C LYS A 244 -28.02 21.21 18.77
N GLN A 245 -27.36 20.16 18.27
CA GLN A 245 -27.19 18.92 19.03
C GLN A 245 -26.28 19.13 20.24
N LYS A 246 -26.69 18.57 21.40
CA LYS A 246 -25.93 18.58 22.65
C LYS A 246 -25.18 17.27 22.92
N SER A 247 -25.41 16.26 22.10
CA SER A 247 -24.79 14.93 22.15
C SER A 247 -24.80 14.30 20.76
N GLY A 248 -24.06 13.20 20.58
CA GLY A 248 -23.98 12.47 19.31
C GLY A 248 -22.89 12.97 18.35
N PRO A 249 -22.83 12.42 17.13
CA PRO A 249 -21.69 12.58 16.23
C PRO A 249 -21.35 14.04 15.86
N ALA A 250 -22.36 14.89 15.64
CA ALA A 250 -22.13 16.29 15.31
C ALA A 250 -21.50 17.07 16.48
N TYR A 251 -21.99 16.81 17.69
CA TYR A 251 -21.47 17.44 18.91
C TYR A 251 -20.04 17.00 19.20
N GLU A 252 -19.73 15.71 19.05
CA GLU A 252 -18.38 15.17 19.20
C GLU A 252 -17.41 15.76 18.18
N ALA A 253 -17.76 15.75 16.89
CA ALA A 253 -16.93 16.33 15.83
C ALA A 253 -16.65 17.82 16.07
N LYS A 254 -17.67 18.58 16.50
CA LYS A 254 -17.53 20.00 16.88
C LYS A 254 -16.55 20.15 18.05
N LYS A 255 -16.67 19.35 19.10
CA LYS A 255 -15.80 19.40 20.27
C LYS A 255 -14.33 19.12 19.91
N ILE A 256 -14.10 18.13 19.04
CA ILE A 256 -12.77 17.77 18.54
C ILE A 256 -12.15 18.91 17.74
N VAL A 257 -12.86 19.42 16.71
CA VAL A 257 -12.37 20.47 15.81
C VAL A 257 -12.14 21.81 16.54
N LEU A 258 -13.02 22.16 17.48
CA LEU A 258 -12.89 23.42 18.22
C LEU A 258 -11.89 23.33 19.37
N GLY A 259 -11.66 22.14 19.93
CA GLY A 259 -10.68 21.88 20.98
C GLY A 259 -9.24 22.11 20.53
N LYS A 260 -8.34 22.38 21.49
CA LYS A 260 -6.90 22.59 21.22
C LYS A 260 -6.11 21.28 21.18
N ASP A 261 -6.50 20.31 22.01
CA ASP A 261 -5.75 19.08 22.26
C ASP A 261 -5.60 18.21 21.02
N PHE A 262 -6.67 18.04 20.25
CA PHE A 262 -6.66 17.24 19.03
C PHE A 262 -5.59 17.74 18.05
N TRP A 263 -5.58 19.04 17.75
CA TRP A 263 -4.61 19.60 16.80
C TRP A 263 -3.17 19.48 17.27
N LYS A 264 -2.91 19.67 18.58
CA LYS A 264 -1.55 19.50 19.11
C LYS A 264 -1.07 18.07 18.89
N LYS A 265 -1.87 17.10 19.33
CA LYS A 265 -1.55 15.67 19.21
C LYS A 265 -1.45 15.20 17.75
N ALA A 266 -2.33 15.70 16.88
CA ALA A 266 -2.29 15.41 15.46
C ALA A 266 -0.97 15.91 14.82
N ASN A 267 -0.56 17.14 15.11
CA ASN A 267 0.72 17.68 14.62
C ASN A 267 1.93 16.92 15.17
N ASP A 268 1.90 16.53 16.44
CA ASP A 268 2.97 15.73 17.04
C ASP A 268 3.06 14.33 16.39
N LEU A 269 1.91 13.75 16.05
CA LEU A 269 1.85 12.45 15.37
C LEU A 269 2.30 12.54 13.90
N ILE A 270 2.01 13.64 13.19
CA ILE A 270 2.46 13.88 11.81
C ILE A 270 3.98 13.79 11.70
N LYS A 271 4.70 14.38 12.66
CA LYS A 271 6.16 14.32 12.73
C LYS A 271 6.73 12.90 12.87
N VAL A 272 5.93 11.95 13.35
CA VAL A 272 6.33 10.55 13.52
C VAL A 272 6.07 9.74 12.27
N TYR A 273 4.87 9.82 11.69
CA TYR A 273 4.52 8.95 10.57
C TYR A 273 5.01 9.49 9.22
N GLU A 274 5.13 10.81 9.03
CA GLU A 274 5.48 11.39 7.73
C GLU A 274 6.81 10.84 7.19
N PRO A 275 7.89 10.74 8.00
CA PRO A 275 9.12 10.11 7.53
C PRO A 275 8.91 8.66 7.07
N LEU A 276 8.08 7.87 7.77
CA LEU A 276 7.79 6.48 7.41
C LEU A 276 6.96 6.37 6.13
N VAL A 277 5.98 7.25 5.92
CA VAL A 277 5.19 7.29 4.68
C VAL A 277 6.06 7.69 3.49
N ARG A 278 7.07 8.54 3.67
CA ARG A 278 8.05 8.83 2.62
C ARG A 278 8.86 7.59 2.23
N VAL A 279 9.28 6.77 3.19
CA VAL A 279 9.94 5.48 2.89
C VAL A 279 8.96 4.51 2.22
N LEU A 280 7.71 4.44 2.69
CA LEU A 280 6.68 3.59 2.07
C LEU A 280 6.48 3.96 0.59
N ARG A 281 6.36 5.25 0.28
CA ARG A 281 6.25 5.74 -1.11
C ARG A 281 7.48 5.44 -1.95
N LEU A 282 8.67 5.46 -1.34
CA LEU A 282 9.90 5.08 -2.02
C LEU A 282 9.85 3.61 -2.45
N VAL A 283 9.47 2.70 -1.55
CA VAL A 283 9.47 1.25 -1.85
C VAL A 283 8.26 0.76 -2.64
N ASP A 284 7.14 1.50 -2.61
CA ASP A 284 5.92 1.23 -3.40
C ASP A 284 6.01 1.83 -4.83
N SER A 285 7.11 2.52 -5.16
CA SER A 285 7.33 3.11 -6.49
C SER A 285 8.04 2.12 -7.42
N ASP A 286 7.48 1.94 -8.61
CA ASP A 286 8.08 1.12 -9.69
C ASP A 286 9.09 1.90 -10.55
N GLU A 287 9.38 3.17 -10.25
CA GLU A 287 10.21 4.01 -11.11
C GLU A 287 11.70 3.63 -11.08
N LYS A 288 12.20 3.21 -9.91
CA LYS A 288 13.62 2.91 -9.69
C LYS A 288 13.79 1.72 -8.74
N PRO A 289 14.85 0.91 -8.92
CA PRO A 289 15.20 -0.12 -7.92
C PRO A 289 15.48 0.52 -6.56
N THR A 290 14.74 0.10 -5.53
CA THR A 290 14.76 0.75 -4.20
C THR A 290 15.51 -0.05 -3.14
N MET A 291 15.79 -1.33 -3.40
CA MET A 291 16.44 -2.25 -2.45
C MET A 291 17.77 -1.71 -1.91
N GLY A 292 18.57 -1.04 -2.74
CA GLY A 292 19.85 -0.47 -2.34
C GLY A 292 19.76 0.78 -1.45
N PHE A 293 18.60 1.44 -1.41
CA PHE A 293 18.40 2.70 -0.67
C PHE A 293 17.60 2.53 0.61
N ILE A 294 16.98 1.36 0.82
CA ILE A 294 16.00 1.17 1.89
C ILE A 294 16.59 1.32 3.29
N TYR A 295 17.83 0.84 3.54
CA TYR A 295 18.51 1.03 4.82
C TYR A 295 18.71 2.50 5.14
N GLU A 296 19.25 3.26 4.19
CA GLU A 296 19.47 4.70 4.37
C GLU A 296 18.14 5.44 4.55
N ALA A 297 17.11 5.07 3.80
CA ALA A 297 15.80 5.70 3.89
C ALA A 297 15.17 5.49 5.28
N VAL A 298 15.24 4.29 5.85
CA VAL A 298 14.74 4.01 7.20
C VAL A 298 15.58 4.68 8.28
N ASP A 299 16.89 4.69 8.14
CA ASP A 299 17.79 5.37 9.05
C ASP A 299 17.56 6.90 9.06
N ARG A 300 17.40 7.52 7.88
CA ARG A 300 16.96 8.92 7.75
C ARG A 300 15.59 9.16 8.37
N ALA A 301 14.65 8.23 8.21
CA ALA A 301 13.33 8.34 8.82
C ALA A 301 13.42 8.33 10.35
N LYS A 302 14.19 7.41 10.94
CA LYS A 302 14.42 7.35 12.40
C LYS A 302 15.03 8.66 12.92
N ARG A 303 16.08 9.18 12.27
CA ARG A 303 16.68 10.46 12.64
C ARG A 303 15.68 11.62 12.61
N ALA A 304 14.83 11.67 11.59
CA ALA A 304 13.80 12.71 11.48
C ALA A 304 12.78 12.62 12.64
N ILE A 305 12.38 11.40 13.04
CA ILE A 305 11.50 11.19 14.19
C ILE A 305 12.21 11.57 15.50
N GLN A 306 13.47 11.18 15.67
CA GLN A 306 14.27 11.48 16.86
C GLN A 306 14.39 12.98 17.13
N GLN A 307 14.58 13.78 16.08
CA GLN A 307 14.68 15.24 16.20
C GLN A 307 13.36 15.90 16.61
N ASN A 308 12.22 15.27 16.31
CA ASN A 308 10.91 15.90 16.37
C ASN A 308 9.94 15.27 17.38
N CYS A 309 10.31 14.15 18.01
CA CYS A 309 9.45 13.39 18.90
C CYS A 309 10.14 13.07 20.24
N GLN A 310 9.58 13.60 21.33
CA GLN A 310 10.07 13.32 22.69
C GLN A 310 9.99 11.83 23.08
N TYR A 311 9.02 11.10 22.52
CA TYR A 311 8.80 9.67 22.79
C TYR A 311 9.47 8.77 21.74
N PHE A 312 10.54 9.24 21.10
CA PHE A 312 11.24 8.54 20.01
C PHE A 312 11.55 7.08 20.35
N THR A 313 12.05 6.79 21.56
CA THR A 313 12.44 5.43 21.97
C THR A 313 11.30 4.42 21.94
N GLU A 314 10.05 4.86 22.09
CA GLU A 314 8.88 3.98 21.96
C GLU A 314 8.55 3.67 20.51
N TYR A 315 8.69 4.66 19.62
CA TYR A 315 8.46 4.49 18.19
C TYR A 315 9.60 3.73 17.51
N GLU A 316 10.85 3.98 17.92
CA GLU A 316 12.04 3.27 17.44
C GLU A 316 11.90 1.76 17.66
N LYS A 317 11.46 1.33 18.84
CA LYS A 317 11.21 -0.10 19.11
C LYS A 317 10.19 -0.72 18.15
N ILE A 318 9.12 0.00 17.83
CA ILE A 318 8.11 -0.47 16.87
C ILE A 318 8.74 -0.59 15.47
N ILE A 319 9.49 0.43 15.06
CA ILE A 319 10.19 0.46 13.78
C ILE A 319 11.19 -0.69 13.70
N ASP A 320 12.02 -0.90 14.71
CA ASP A 320 13.03 -1.97 14.77
C ASP A 320 12.43 -3.36 14.73
N ASN A 321 11.37 -3.59 15.52
CA ASN A 321 10.68 -4.88 15.53
C ASN A 321 10.14 -5.24 14.14
N ARG A 322 9.67 -4.26 13.36
CA ARG A 322 9.20 -4.48 11.99
C ARG A 322 10.34 -4.49 10.97
N TRP A 323 11.37 -3.68 11.17
CA TRP A 323 12.56 -3.61 10.33
C TRP A 323 13.34 -4.92 10.31
N ASN A 324 13.38 -5.64 11.45
CA ASN A 324 14.04 -6.95 11.54
C ASN A 324 13.48 -7.98 10.55
N PHE A 325 12.24 -7.83 10.08
CA PHE A 325 11.68 -8.71 9.03
C PHE A 325 12.18 -8.38 7.62
N MET A 326 12.67 -7.16 7.38
CA MET A 326 13.25 -6.72 6.10
C MET A 326 14.76 -6.93 6.05
N HIS A 327 15.41 -7.13 7.19
CA HIS A 327 16.85 -7.39 7.23
C HIS A 327 17.16 -8.73 6.57
N SER A 328 17.88 -8.70 5.44
CA SER A 328 18.39 -9.89 4.76
C SER A 328 19.73 -9.58 4.09
N ASP A 329 20.51 -10.64 3.85
CA ASP A 329 21.80 -10.55 3.17
C ASP A 329 21.68 -9.87 1.80
N LEU A 330 20.57 -10.10 1.10
CA LEU A 330 20.29 -9.48 -0.20
C LEU A 330 20.14 -7.95 -0.10
N HIS A 331 19.37 -7.46 0.88
CA HIS A 331 19.23 -6.02 1.10
C HIS A 331 20.57 -5.41 1.51
N SER A 332 21.35 -6.10 2.35
CA SER A 332 22.65 -5.61 2.83
C SER A 332 23.66 -5.52 1.69
N ALA A 333 23.73 -6.54 0.83
CA ALA A 333 24.54 -6.51 -0.38
C ALA A 333 24.11 -5.39 -1.34
N ALA A 334 22.81 -5.21 -1.54
CA ALA A 334 22.29 -4.14 -2.39
C ALA A 334 22.67 -2.74 -1.87
N PHE A 335 22.68 -2.55 -0.54
CA PHE A 335 23.11 -1.31 0.09
C PHE A 335 24.59 -1.01 -0.16
N GLU A 336 25.47 -1.99 0.09
CA GLU A 336 26.92 -1.83 -0.13
C GLU A 336 27.25 -1.49 -1.59
N VAL A 337 26.62 -2.19 -2.55
CA VAL A 337 26.80 -1.91 -3.99
C VAL A 337 26.35 -0.51 -4.37
N SER A 338 25.27 -0.03 -3.76
CA SER A 338 24.71 1.30 -4.05
C SER A 338 25.53 2.43 -3.42
N PHE A 339 26.10 2.19 -2.23
CA PHE A 339 26.95 3.16 -1.53
C PHE A 339 28.35 3.25 -2.14
N GLY A 340 28.92 2.14 -2.62
CA GLY A 340 30.20 2.13 -3.32
C GLY A 340 30.20 3.00 -4.59
N ARG A 341 29.11 2.96 -5.36
CA ARG A 341 28.93 3.76 -6.59
C ARG A 341 28.73 5.26 -6.37
N GLN A 342 28.49 5.73 -5.15
CA GLN A 342 28.38 7.16 -4.84
C GLN A 342 29.73 7.80 -4.44
N ARG A 343 30.79 7.00 -4.29
CA ARG A 343 32.14 7.45 -3.92
C ARG A 343 33.13 7.48 -5.08
N GLU A 344 32.73 7.01 -6.26
CA GLU A 344 33.42 7.15 -7.55
C GLU A 344 32.74 8.25 -8.36
#